data_AF-A0A968HTQ0-F1
#
_entry.id   AF-A0A968HTQ0-F1
#
_cell.length_a   1.000
_cell.length_b   1.000
_cell.length_c   1.000
_cell.angle_alpha   90.00
_cell.angle_beta   90.00
_cell.angle_gamma   90.00
#
_symmetry.space_group_name_H-M   'P 1'
#
loop_
_entity.id
_entity.type
_entity.pdbx_description
1 polymer ?
#
loop_
_entity_poly.entity_id
_entity_poly.type
_entity_poly.pdbx_seq_one_letter_code
_entity_poly.pdbx_strand_id
1 'polypeptide(L)'
;MRRRILRVLAIAAGLLVLAIVLALVFFDALVLWAMRPSEPFDPTTTPSAPDYSQTSAWSARPDIEDLADVALPEDPAIDPAQAPADVFYLHPTSFLGPGWIGSIEDPALAQASDRGGVLIQASAFNACCAVYAPRYRQATFGASSPTRPRASRPWTRPMPMCARHSASSFR
;
A
#
# COMPACT_ATOMS: atom_id res chain seq x y z
N MET A 1 11.98 9.90 56.54
CA MET A 1 12.67 9.44 55.32
C MET A 1 11.77 8.59 54.41
N ARG A 2 11.18 7.48 54.88
CA ARG A 2 10.25 6.59 54.14
C ARG A 2 9.07 7.28 53.42
N ARG A 3 8.38 8.24 54.06
CA ARG A 3 7.26 8.99 53.44
C ARG A 3 7.70 9.91 52.29
N ARG A 4 8.95 10.41 52.29
CA ARG A 4 9.48 11.22 51.17
C ARG A 4 9.83 10.34 49.99
N ILE A 5 10.46 9.19 50.23
CA ILE A 5 10.77 8.18 49.20
C ILE A 5 9.48 7.67 48.55
N LEU A 6 8.46 7.30 49.33
CA LEU A 6 7.17 6.85 48.79
C LEU A 6 6.47 7.92 47.92
N ARG A 7 6.57 9.21 48.26
CA ARG A 7 6.05 10.30 47.43
C ARG A 7 6.80 10.44 46.12
N VAL A 8 8.13 10.37 46.15
CA VAL A 8 8.96 10.43 44.94
C VAL A 8 8.65 9.25 44.01
N LEU A 9 8.53 8.04 44.55
CA LEU A 9 8.15 6.86 43.77
C LEU A 9 6.74 6.97 43.18
N ALA A 10 5.77 7.48 43.94
CA ALA A 10 4.42 7.68 43.46
C ALA A 10 4.34 8.74 42.33
N ILE A 11 5.10 9.83 42.45
CA ILE A 11 5.20 10.85 41.40
C ILE A 11 5.87 10.28 40.15
N ALA A 12 6.98 9.54 40.32
CA ALA A 12 7.68 8.91 39.20
C ALA A 12 6.78 7.89 38.47
N ALA A 13 6.03 7.07 39.22
CA ALA A 13 5.06 6.14 38.65
C ALA A 13 3.94 6.88 37.90
N GLY A 14 3.41 7.97 38.46
CA GLY A 14 2.40 8.79 37.80
C GLY A 14 2.89 9.43 36.49
N LEU A 15 4.13 9.94 36.48
CA LEU A 15 4.75 10.48 35.27
C LEU A 15 4.99 9.41 34.20
N LEU A 16 5.40 8.21 34.61
CA LEU A 16 5.58 7.08 33.70
C LEU A 16 4.25 6.68 33.05
N VAL A 17 3.18 6.55 33.85
CA VAL A 17 1.84 6.22 33.34
C VAL A 17 1.36 7.31 32.38
N LEU A 18 1.53 8.60 32.73
CA LEU A 18 1.16 9.70 31.84
C LEU A 18 1.94 9.66 30.53
N ALA A 19 3.25 9.39 30.56
CA ALA A 19 4.07 9.27 29.37
C ALA A 19 3.61 8.11 28.47
N ILE A 20 3.26 6.96 29.05
CA ILE A 20 2.72 5.82 28.31
C ILE A 20 1.37 6.18 27.68
N VAL A 21 0.46 6.81 28.43
CA VAL A 21 -0.85 7.23 27.91
C VAL A 21 -0.67 8.23 26.75
N LEU A 22 0.22 9.20 26.87
CA LEU A 22 0.54 10.13 25.78
C LEU A 22 1.12 9.39 24.58
N ALA A 23 2.06 8.46 24.77
CA ALA A 23 2.63 7.67 23.68
C ALA A 23 1.57 6.85 22.94
N LEU A 24 0.60 6.27 23.66
CA LEU A 24 -0.52 5.54 23.06
C LEU A 24 -1.49 6.47 22.31
N VAL A 25 -1.81 7.63 22.88
CA VAL A 25 -2.72 8.62 22.25
C VAL A 25 -2.11 9.23 21.00
N PHE A 26 -0.79 9.44 20.98
CA PHE A 26 -0.07 10.07 19.86
C PHE A 26 0.66 9.05 18.96
N PHE A 27 0.40 7.75 19.12
CA PHE A 27 1.11 6.69 18.40
C PHE A 27 1.03 6.86 16.88
N ASP A 28 -0.17 7.08 16.33
CA ASP A 28 -0.37 7.23 14.89
C ASP A 28 0.39 8.44 14.32
N ALA A 29 0.38 9.56 15.04
CA ALA A 29 1.10 10.76 14.64
C ALA A 29 2.62 10.53 14.64
N LEU A 30 3.14 9.81 15.64
CA LEU A 30 4.55 9.46 15.72
C LEU A 30 4.97 8.52 14.59
N VAL A 31 4.16 7.50 14.32
CA VAL A 31 4.38 6.54 13.24
C VAL A 31 4.34 7.23 11.86
N LEU A 32 3.35 8.08 11.62
CA LEU A 32 3.26 8.85 10.37
C LEU A 32 4.42 9.82 10.20
N TRP A 33 4.86 10.45 11.28
CA TRP A 33 6.04 11.32 11.26
C TRP A 33 7.31 10.52 10.94
N ALA A 34 7.49 9.34 11.54
CA ALA A 34 8.64 8.48 11.31
C ALA A 34 8.68 7.87 9.90
N MET A 35 7.52 7.57 9.31
CA MET A 35 7.41 7.01 7.95
C MET A 35 7.47 8.07 6.84
N ARG A 36 7.59 9.35 7.18
CA ARG A 36 7.65 10.42 6.19
C ARG A 36 9.09 10.57 5.66
N PRO A 37 9.29 10.57 4.34
CA PRO A 37 10.59 10.92 3.76
C PRO A 37 11.05 12.32 4.21
N SER A 38 12.34 12.44 4.55
CA SER A 38 12.93 13.71 5.00
C SER A 38 13.06 14.73 3.86
N GLU A 39 13.38 14.25 2.67
CA GLU A 39 13.59 15.10 1.49
C GLU A 39 12.26 15.46 0.80
N PRO A 40 12.16 16.62 0.13
CA PRO A 40 11.02 16.94 -0.72
C PRO A 40 10.83 15.92 -1.85
N PHE A 41 9.58 15.77 -2.33
CA PHE A 41 9.31 14.94 -3.51
C PHE A 41 9.98 15.52 -4.75
N ASP A 42 10.80 14.71 -5.42
CA ASP A 42 11.42 15.03 -6.71
C ASP A 42 10.86 14.13 -7.82
N PRO A 43 10.09 14.66 -8.78
CA PRO A 43 9.51 13.86 -9.86
C PRO A 43 10.58 13.20 -10.75
N THR A 44 11.80 13.73 -10.83
CA THR A 44 12.88 13.19 -11.66
C THR A 44 13.45 11.88 -11.13
N THR A 45 13.22 11.58 -9.86
CA THR A 45 13.64 10.34 -9.18
C THR A 45 12.59 9.23 -9.23
N THR A 46 11.46 9.47 -9.91
CA THR A 46 10.37 8.50 -9.98
C THR A 46 10.81 7.29 -10.82
N PRO A 47 10.62 6.05 -10.33
CA PRO A 47 10.91 4.85 -11.12
C PRO A 47 10.17 4.82 -12.44
N SER A 48 10.64 4.02 -13.39
CA SER A 48 9.99 3.81 -14.69
C SER A 48 8.53 3.37 -14.54
N ALA A 49 7.71 3.68 -15.53
CA ALA A 49 6.33 3.22 -15.54
C ALA A 49 6.29 1.71 -15.83
N PRO A 50 5.43 0.92 -15.15
CA PRO A 50 5.23 -0.47 -15.48
C PRO A 50 4.73 -0.64 -16.91
N ASP A 51 5.23 -1.66 -17.61
CA ASP A 51 4.70 -2.11 -18.88
C ASP A 51 3.71 -3.26 -18.65
N TYR A 52 2.41 -2.94 -18.60
CA TYR A 52 1.35 -3.90 -18.33
C TYR A 52 1.13 -4.94 -19.45
N SER A 53 1.80 -4.80 -20.60
CA SER A 53 1.83 -5.90 -21.58
C SER A 53 2.65 -7.10 -21.08
N GLN A 54 3.59 -6.86 -20.15
CA GLN A 54 4.44 -7.89 -19.57
C GLN A 54 3.81 -8.49 -18.32
N THR A 55 3.85 -9.81 -18.22
CA THR A 55 3.36 -10.55 -17.04
C THR A 55 4.03 -10.11 -15.74
N SER A 56 5.30 -9.71 -15.78
CA SER A 56 6.06 -9.23 -14.60
C SER A 56 5.50 -7.94 -13.97
N ALA A 57 4.69 -7.18 -14.72
CA ALA A 57 3.99 -6.00 -14.21
C ALA A 57 2.70 -6.33 -13.45
N TRP A 58 2.41 -7.62 -13.23
CA TRP A 58 1.23 -8.10 -12.53
C TRP A 58 1.63 -8.94 -11.32
N SER A 59 0.85 -8.78 -10.26
CA SER A 59 0.88 -9.60 -9.05
C SER A 59 -0.10 -10.77 -9.16
N ALA A 60 -1.23 -10.55 -9.85
CA ALA A 60 -2.16 -11.62 -10.22
C ALA A 60 -2.78 -11.43 -11.59
N ARG A 61 -2.96 -12.53 -12.34
CA ARG A 61 -3.70 -12.59 -13.60
C ARG A 61 -4.26 -14.01 -13.85
N PRO A 62 -5.40 -14.15 -14.55
CA PRO A 62 -5.99 -15.47 -14.86
C PRO A 62 -5.09 -16.45 -15.63
N ASP A 63 -4.08 -15.94 -16.35
CA ASP A 63 -3.19 -16.75 -17.19
C ASP A 63 -1.88 -17.18 -16.51
N ILE A 64 -1.71 -16.89 -15.21
CA ILE A 64 -0.54 -17.30 -14.42
C ILE A 64 -0.95 -17.91 -13.09
N GLU A 65 -0.08 -18.75 -12.52
CA GLU A 65 -0.23 -19.22 -11.14
C GLU A 65 0.33 -18.17 -10.18
N ASP A 66 -0.51 -17.69 -9.26
CA ASP A 66 -0.16 -16.62 -8.33
C ASP A 66 -0.84 -16.76 -6.96
N LEU A 67 -0.61 -15.80 -6.07
CA LEU A 67 -1.12 -15.88 -4.70
C LEU A 67 -2.62 -15.57 -4.57
N ALA A 68 -3.26 -15.02 -5.60
CA ALA A 68 -4.71 -14.87 -5.64
C ALA A 68 -5.42 -16.22 -5.87
N ASP A 69 -4.72 -17.26 -6.35
CA ASP A 69 -5.29 -18.58 -6.59
C ASP A 69 -5.41 -19.43 -5.31
N VAL A 70 -4.81 -18.98 -4.20
CA VAL A 70 -4.91 -19.67 -2.92
C VAL A 70 -6.33 -19.59 -2.40
N ALA A 71 -6.97 -20.74 -2.22
CA ALA A 71 -8.33 -20.86 -1.75
C ALA A 71 -8.42 -21.67 -0.45
N LEU A 72 -9.51 -21.45 0.29
CA LEU A 72 -9.84 -22.25 1.46
C LEU A 72 -10.61 -23.51 1.01
N PRO A 73 -10.48 -24.66 1.70
CA PRO A 73 -11.23 -25.87 1.35
C PRO A 73 -12.75 -25.68 1.31
N GLU A 74 -13.27 -24.80 2.17
CA GLU A 74 -14.69 -24.44 2.25
C GLU A 74 -15.18 -23.53 1.12
N ASP A 75 -14.27 -22.84 0.42
CA ASP A 75 -14.59 -21.90 -0.66
C ASP A 75 -13.54 -22.01 -1.79
N PRO A 76 -13.62 -23.08 -2.61
CA PRO A 76 -12.61 -23.36 -3.62
C PRO A 76 -12.65 -22.33 -4.75
N ALA A 77 -11.47 -22.00 -5.28
CA ALA A 77 -11.36 -21.18 -6.48
C ALA A 77 -12.05 -21.84 -7.69
N ILE A 78 -12.66 -21.02 -8.53
CA ILE A 78 -13.18 -21.46 -9.83
C ILE A 78 -12.08 -21.42 -10.89
N ASP A 79 -12.32 -22.05 -12.04
CA ASP A 79 -11.50 -21.83 -13.23
C ASP A 79 -11.68 -20.36 -13.68
N PRO A 80 -10.61 -19.53 -13.68
CA PRO A 80 -10.68 -18.14 -14.12
C PRO A 80 -11.22 -17.98 -15.55
N ALA A 81 -11.02 -18.97 -16.43
CA ALA A 81 -11.54 -18.94 -17.81
C ALA A 81 -13.07 -19.12 -17.88
N GLN A 82 -13.69 -19.62 -16.82
CA GLN A 82 -15.14 -19.78 -16.68
C GLN A 82 -15.76 -18.72 -15.74
N ALA A 83 -14.96 -17.75 -15.30
CA ALA A 83 -15.43 -16.74 -14.37
C ALA A 83 -16.55 -15.87 -14.98
N PRO A 84 -17.69 -15.70 -14.29
CA PRO A 84 -18.76 -14.83 -14.75
C PRO A 84 -18.42 -13.33 -14.69
N ALA A 85 -17.34 -12.94 -14.00
CA ALA A 85 -16.91 -11.56 -13.88
C ALA A 85 -15.39 -11.44 -13.67
N ASP A 86 -14.84 -10.29 -14.04
CA ASP A 86 -13.45 -9.91 -13.75
C ASP A 86 -13.39 -8.99 -12.53
N VAL A 87 -12.43 -9.23 -11.65
CA VAL A 87 -12.11 -8.35 -10.51
C VAL A 87 -10.75 -7.72 -10.72
N PHE A 88 -10.74 -6.40 -10.85
CA PHE A 88 -9.52 -5.60 -10.86
C PHE A 88 -9.21 -5.12 -9.45
N TYR A 89 -8.27 -5.77 -8.78
CA TYR A 89 -7.92 -5.51 -7.39
C TYR A 89 -6.64 -4.65 -7.28
N LEU A 90 -6.74 -3.53 -6.56
CA LEU A 90 -5.61 -2.67 -6.25
C LEU A 90 -5.17 -2.91 -4.80
N HIS A 91 -4.02 -3.55 -4.62
CA HIS A 91 -3.45 -3.78 -3.29
C HIS A 91 -3.11 -2.44 -2.60
N PRO A 92 -3.18 -2.34 -1.26
CA PRO A 92 -2.64 -1.19 -0.53
C PRO A 92 -1.13 -1.03 -0.72
N THR A 93 -0.57 0.09 -0.26
CA THR A 93 0.89 0.25 -0.25
C THR A 93 1.55 -0.67 0.79
N SER A 94 2.52 -1.45 0.33
CA SER A 94 3.45 -2.24 1.15
C SER A 94 4.82 -1.58 1.23
N PHE A 95 4.98 -0.38 0.66
CA PHE A 95 6.26 0.32 0.62
C PHE A 95 6.54 1.07 1.92
N LEU A 96 7.57 0.59 2.63
CA LEU A 96 8.07 1.16 3.89
C LEU A 96 9.51 1.72 3.76
N GLY A 97 9.97 1.97 2.53
CA GLY A 97 11.30 2.52 2.28
C GLY A 97 11.40 4.02 2.58
N PRO A 98 12.63 4.58 2.57
CA PRO A 98 12.87 5.99 2.93
C PRO A 98 12.44 6.99 1.84
N GLY A 99 12.17 6.51 0.62
CA GLY A 99 11.78 7.34 -0.52
C GLY A 99 10.29 7.65 -0.56
N TRP A 100 9.88 8.48 -1.52
CA TRP A 100 8.47 8.79 -1.73
C TRP A 100 7.70 7.72 -2.51
N ILE A 101 8.37 7.06 -3.47
CA ILE A 101 7.77 6.11 -4.40
C ILE A 101 8.63 4.84 -4.46
N GLY A 102 8.03 3.68 -4.24
CA GLY A 102 8.66 2.38 -4.41
C GLY A 102 8.65 1.92 -5.87
N SER A 103 9.73 1.26 -6.29
CA SER A 103 9.90 0.67 -7.62
C SER A 103 9.13 -0.64 -7.73
N ILE A 104 8.55 -0.95 -8.89
CA ILE A 104 7.91 -2.27 -9.10
C ILE A 104 8.93 -3.40 -9.25
N GLU A 105 10.18 -3.03 -9.56
CA GLU A 105 11.33 -3.90 -9.74
C GLU A 105 11.98 -4.29 -8.41
N ASP A 106 11.55 -3.71 -7.29
CA ASP A 106 12.00 -4.10 -5.95
C ASP A 106 11.34 -5.45 -5.57
N PRO A 107 12.12 -6.54 -5.50
CA PRO A 107 11.57 -7.87 -5.22
C PRO A 107 11.02 -7.99 -3.80
N ALA A 108 11.54 -7.23 -2.83
CA ALA A 108 11.04 -7.25 -1.45
C ALA A 108 9.68 -6.55 -1.37
N LEU A 109 9.53 -5.42 -2.06
CA LEU A 109 8.23 -4.73 -2.16
C LEU A 109 7.20 -5.58 -2.91
N ALA A 110 7.60 -6.20 -4.01
CA ALA A 110 6.76 -7.12 -4.76
C ALA A 110 6.25 -8.26 -3.86
N GLN A 111 7.17 -8.97 -3.18
CA GLN A 111 6.80 -10.07 -2.27
C GLN A 111 5.88 -9.60 -1.13
N ALA A 112 6.13 -8.43 -0.56
CA ALA A 112 5.28 -7.87 0.50
C ALA A 112 3.87 -7.54 0.00
N SER A 113 3.74 -7.06 -1.24
CA SER A 113 2.45 -6.75 -1.87
C SER A 113 1.69 -8.03 -2.22
N ASP A 114 2.40 -9.01 -2.80
CA ASP A 114 1.85 -10.31 -3.17
C ASP A 114 1.32 -11.05 -1.93
N ARG A 115 2.10 -11.09 -0.83
CA ARG A 115 1.69 -11.77 0.41
C ARG A 115 0.70 -10.99 1.27
N GLY A 116 0.84 -9.67 1.34
CA GLY A 116 0.03 -8.84 2.23
C GLY A 116 -1.31 -8.44 1.63
N GLY A 117 -1.31 -8.07 0.35
CA GLY A 117 -2.49 -7.59 -0.34
C GLY A 117 -3.16 -8.68 -1.18
N VAL A 118 -2.40 -9.36 -2.04
CA VAL A 118 -2.99 -10.28 -3.01
C VAL A 118 -3.42 -11.59 -2.36
N LEU A 119 -2.52 -12.26 -1.64
CA LEU A 119 -2.82 -13.51 -0.94
C LEU A 119 -3.97 -13.40 0.07
N ILE A 120 -4.05 -12.29 0.81
CA ILE A 120 -4.98 -12.17 1.95
C ILE A 120 -6.31 -11.53 1.53
N GLN A 121 -6.30 -10.63 0.55
CA GLN A 121 -7.48 -9.83 0.20
C GLN A 121 -7.98 -10.11 -1.22
N ALA A 122 -7.10 -10.23 -2.21
CA ALA A 122 -7.52 -10.49 -3.59
C ALA A 122 -8.04 -11.92 -3.78
N SER A 123 -7.43 -12.88 -3.09
CA SER A 123 -7.83 -14.29 -3.10
C SER A 123 -9.29 -14.50 -2.70
N ALA A 124 -9.88 -13.63 -1.89
CA ALA A 124 -11.29 -13.71 -1.50
C ALA A 124 -12.27 -13.62 -2.69
N PHE A 125 -11.81 -13.21 -3.87
CA PHE A 125 -12.62 -13.12 -5.08
C PHE A 125 -12.49 -14.33 -6.01
N ASN A 126 -11.54 -15.24 -5.77
CA ASN A 126 -11.23 -16.33 -6.70
C ASN A 126 -12.33 -17.41 -6.79
N ALA A 127 -13.30 -17.41 -5.87
CA ALA A 127 -14.47 -18.31 -5.90
C ALA A 127 -15.56 -17.87 -6.89
N CYS A 128 -15.53 -16.62 -7.38
CA CYS A 128 -16.53 -16.09 -8.31
C CYS A 128 -15.96 -15.49 -9.58
N CYS A 129 -14.69 -15.13 -9.58
CA CYS A 129 -14.22 -14.06 -10.41
C CYS A 129 -12.77 -14.29 -10.87
N ALA A 130 -12.46 -13.83 -12.08
CA ALA A 130 -11.11 -13.81 -12.61
C ALA A 130 -10.36 -12.60 -12.01
N VAL A 131 -9.31 -12.87 -11.23
CA VAL A 131 -8.62 -11.82 -10.46
C VAL A 131 -7.46 -11.23 -11.27
N TYR A 132 -7.45 -9.91 -11.38
CA TYR A 132 -6.38 -9.12 -11.97
C TYR A 132 -5.83 -8.16 -10.91
N ALA A 133 -4.57 -8.30 -10.54
CA ALA A 133 -3.90 -7.41 -9.60
C ALA A 133 -2.60 -6.86 -10.23
N PRO A 134 -2.58 -5.60 -10.70
CA PRO A 134 -1.38 -5.02 -11.29
C PRO A 134 -0.35 -4.66 -10.22
N ARG A 135 0.94 -4.68 -10.58
CA ARG A 135 2.00 -4.01 -9.83
C ARG A 135 2.06 -2.56 -10.26
N TYR A 136 2.12 -1.65 -9.30
CA TYR A 136 2.19 -0.23 -9.56
C TYR A 136 3.22 0.44 -8.66
N ARG A 137 3.66 1.65 -9.05
CA ARG A 137 4.57 2.47 -8.25
C ARG A 137 3.86 2.93 -6.98
N GLN A 138 4.29 2.42 -5.84
CA GLN A 138 3.59 2.61 -4.58
C GLN A 138 4.10 3.84 -3.86
N ALA A 139 3.20 4.75 -3.50
CA ALA A 139 3.58 5.86 -2.62
C ALA A 139 3.84 5.32 -1.20
N THR A 140 4.87 5.86 -0.54
CA THR A 140 5.11 5.59 0.88
C THR A 140 3.90 6.00 1.71
N PHE A 141 3.66 5.29 2.81
CA PHE A 141 2.51 5.56 3.68
C PHE A 141 2.45 7.03 4.15
N GLY A 142 3.61 7.64 4.40
CA GLY A 142 3.74 9.06 4.78
C GLY A 142 3.26 10.07 3.72
N ALA A 143 3.13 9.67 2.46
CA ALA A 143 2.64 10.54 1.37
C ALA A 143 1.16 10.92 1.52
N SER A 144 0.38 10.12 2.24
CA SER A 144 -1.03 10.38 2.52
C SER A 144 -1.27 11.48 3.57
N SER A 145 -0.23 11.88 4.32
CA SER A 145 -0.37 12.83 5.43
C SER A 145 -0.69 14.26 4.94
N PRO A 146 -1.81 14.87 5.40
CA PRO A 146 -2.22 16.20 4.97
C PRO A 146 -1.36 17.28 5.64
N THR A 147 -0.17 17.53 5.11
CA THR A 147 0.79 18.48 5.72
C THR A 147 1.03 19.74 4.91
N ARG A 148 0.18 20.02 3.91
CA ARG A 148 0.10 21.35 3.28
C ARG A 148 -1.36 21.73 3.09
N PRO A 149 -1.72 23.03 3.23
CA PRO A 149 -2.97 23.52 2.65
C PRO A 149 -2.95 23.07 1.20
N ARG A 150 -4.02 22.38 0.79
CA ARG A 150 -4.26 21.96 -0.59
C ARG A 150 -3.92 23.18 -1.45
N ALA A 151 -2.78 23.17 -2.13
CA ALA A 151 -2.51 24.20 -3.12
C ALA A 151 -3.68 24.05 -4.08
N SER A 152 -4.58 25.02 -4.08
CA SER A 152 -5.70 25.08 -5.00
C SER A 152 -5.10 25.30 -6.37
N ARG A 153 -4.54 24.25 -6.95
CA ARG A 153 -4.29 24.17 -8.38
C ARG A 153 -5.68 23.93 -8.94
N PRO A 154 -6.31 24.95 -9.56
CA PRO A 154 -7.58 24.73 -10.19
C PRO A 154 -7.41 23.60 -11.21
N TRP A 155 -8.40 22.72 -11.29
CA TRP A 155 -8.50 21.62 -12.26
C TRP A 155 -8.49 22.09 -13.74
N THR A 156 -8.25 23.38 -13.98
CA THR A 156 -8.30 24.05 -15.28
C THR A 156 -7.02 23.92 -16.10
N ARG A 157 -5.95 23.32 -15.57
CA ARG A 157 -4.83 22.90 -16.41
C ARG A 157 -5.22 21.57 -17.06
N PRO A 158 -5.44 21.51 -18.39
CA PRO A 158 -5.56 20.23 -19.05
C PRO A 158 -4.30 19.43 -18.72
N MET A 159 -4.47 18.25 -18.12
CA MET A 159 -3.39 17.27 -18.09
C MET A 159 -2.91 17.12 -19.54
N PRO A 160 -1.60 17.14 -19.82
CA PRO A 160 -1.14 16.73 -21.14
C PRO A 160 -1.71 15.33 -21.33
N MET A 161 -2.68 15.21 -22.26
CA MET A 161 -3.24 13.93 -22.64
C MET A 161 -2.05 13.05 -23.00
N CYS A 162 -1.78 12.01 -22.19
CA CYS A 162 -1.01 10.88 -22.68
C CYS A 162 -1.67 10.49 -24.00
N ALA A 163 -0.91 10.60 -25.09
CA ALA A 163 -1.38 10.31 -26.41
C ALA A 163 -2.04 8.93 -26.40
N ARG A 164 -3.31 8.95 -26.78
CA ARG A 164 -4.21 7.81 -26.87
C ARG A 164 -3.61 6.81 -27.88
N HIS A 165 -2.75 5.91 -27.42
CA HIS A 165 -2.43 4.72 -28.20
C HIS A 165 -3.66 3.80 -28.11
N SER A 166 -4.18 3.51 -29.29
CA SER A 166 -5.41 2.77 -29.57
C SER A 166 -5.60 1.56 -28.66
N ALA A 167 -6.67 1.58 -27.88
CA ALA A 167 -7.26 0.40 -27.28
C ALA A 167 -7.88 -0.44 -28.41
N SER A 168 -7.09 -1.35 -28.97
CA SER A 168 -7.56 -2.32 -29.96
C SER A 168 -6.75 -3.61 -29.90
N SER A 169 -6.71 -4.27 -28.73
CA SER A 169 -6.43 -5.71 -28.64
C SER A 169 -6.79 -6.24 -27.24
N PHE A 170 -8.08 -6.26 -26.95
CA PHE A 170 -8.64 -7.25 -26.05
C PHE A 170 -9.85 -7.82 -26.78
N ARG A 171 -9.59 -8.88 -27.54
CA ARG A 171 -10.58 -9.80 -28.08
C ARG A 171 -9.87 -11.13 -28.33
#